data_AF-A0A484HIG1-F1
#
_entry.id   AF-A0A484HIG1-F1
#
_cell.length_a   1.000
_cell.length_b   1.000
_cell.length_c   1.000
_cell.angle_alpha   90.00
_cell.angle_beta   90.00
_cell.angle_gamma   90.00
#
_symmetry.space_group_name_H-M   'P 1'
#
loop_
_entity.id
_entity.type
_entity.pdbx_description
1 polymer ?
#
loop_
_entity_poly.entity_id
_entity_poly.type
_entity_poly.pdbx_seq_one_letter_code
_entity_poly.pdbx_strand_id
1 'polypeptide(L)'
;MSTDFGLSEFNVMDEAERLRRYRRYVYEAGALSRPDKSFSGAIKDGVLEKERQAGFNLSRVQRFAYRTRYFSDSGIIGSKAFVMKNYQRFKGHFQCKHEKKPKSIKGLNGIYSLKRLANA
;
A
#
# COMPACT_ATOMS: atom_id res chain seq x y z
N MET A 1 -6.10 14.68 13.08
CA MET A 1 -7.05 13.84 12.30
C MET A 1 -7.80 12.99 13.28
N SER A 2 -9.14 13.08 13.29
CA SER A 2 -9.99 12.28 14.18
C SER A 2 -10.08 10.83 13.68
N THR A 3 -10.02 9.86 14.60
CA THR A 3 -10.24 8.43 14.32
C THR A 3 -11.66 7.97 14.63
N ASP A 4 -12.57 8.94 14.75
CA ASP A 4 -13.98 8.68 14.92
C ASP A 4 -14.61 8.01 13.70
N PHE A 5 -14.35 8.52 12.49
CA PHE A 5 -14.95 8.03 11.25
C PHE A 5 -16.50 7.96 11.28
N GLY A 6 -17.16 8.72 12.17
CA GLY A 6 -18.60 8.63 12.43
C GLY A 6 -19.03 7.36 13.14
N LEU A 7 -18.10 6.61 13.75
CA LEU A 7 -18.36 5.32 14.39
C LEU A 7 -18.56 5.43 15.92
N SER A 8 -18.16 6.56 16.53
CA SER A 8 -18.48 6.84 17.94
C SER A 8 -19.98 6.98 18.17
N GLU A 9 -20.72 7.51 17.19
CA GLU A 9 -22.19 7.61 17.22
C GLU A 9 -22.87 6.23 17.28
N PHE A 10 -22.17 5.19 16.82
CA PHE A 10 -22.61 3.78 16.90
C PHE A 10 -22.00 3.05 18.12
N ASN A 11 -21.53 3.80 19.11
CA ASN A 11 -20.97 3.30 20.36
C ASN A 11 -19.73 2.39 20.19
N VAL A 12 -18.98 2.55 19.09
CA VAL A 12 -17.70 1.83 18.87
C VAL A 12 -16.58 2.66 19.47
N MET A 13 -16.29 2.43 20.75
CA MET A 13 -15.35 3.26 21.50
C MET A 13 -13.88 2.91 21.22
N ASP A 14 -13.57 1.65 20.94
CA ASP A 14 -12.21 1.20 20.66
C ASP A 14 -11.71 1.72 19.30
N GLU A 15 -10.53 2.35 19.30
CA GLU A 15 -9.93 2.94 18.12
C GLU A 15 -9.51 1.89 17.08
N ALA A 16 -9.02 0.73 17.53
CA ALA A 16 -8.61 -0.33 16.63
C ALA A 16 -9.83 -0.95 15.90
N GLU A 17 -10.92 -1.17 16.63
CA GLU A 17 -12.18 -1.66 16.06
C GLU A 17 -12.84 -0.61 15.15
N ARG A 18 -12.80 0.68 15.49
CA ARG A 18 -13.24 1.76 14.57
C ARG A 18 -12.47 1.73 13.26
N LEU A 19 -11.15 1.66 13.32
CA LEU A 19 -10.31 1.58 12.13
C LEU A 19 -10.63 0.33 11.29
N ARG A 20 -10.80 -0.82 11.95
CA ARG A 20 -11.14 -2.09 11.28
C ARG A 20 -12.49 -2.02 10.57
N ARG A 21 -13.53 -1.49 11.24
CA ARG A 21 -14.88 -1.34 10.66
C ARG A 21 -14.91 -0.34 9.52
N TYR A 22 -14.23 0.79 9.69
CA TYR A 22 -14.06 1.77 8.63
C TYR A 22 -13.38 1.16 7.40
N ARG A 23 -12.30 0.40 7.63
CA ARG A 23 -11.59 -0.31 6.57
C ARG A 23 -12.48 -1.35 5.88
N ARG A 24 -13.27 -2.13 6.61
CA ARG A 24 -14.27 -3.04 6.03
C ARG A 24 -15.23 -2.29 5.11
N TYR A 25 -15.81 -1.20 5.59
CA TYR A 25 -16.73 -0.38 4.79
C TYR A 25 -16.09 0.11 3.49
N VAL A 26 -14.89 0.68 3.55
CA VAL A 26 -14.18 1.20 2.37
C VAL A 26 -13.93 0.11 1.31
N TYR A 27 -13.51 -1.09 1.74
CA TYR A 27 -13.21 -2.19 0.81
C TYR A 27 -14.48 -2.78 0.20
N GLU A 28 -15.51 -3.05 1.00
CA GLU A 28 -16.78 -3.59 0.51
C GLU A 28 -17.48 -2.59 -0.42
N ALA A 29 -17.58 -1.32 -0.01
CA ALA A 29 -18.20 -0.28 -0.83
C ALA A 29 -17.40 0.02 -2.11
N GLY A 30 -16.07 -0.08 -2.04
CA GLY A 30 -15.17 0.13 -3.17
C GLY A 30 -15.11 -1.04 -4.17
N ALA A 31 -15.55 -2.23 -3.78
CA ALA A 31 -15.67 -3.38 -4.67
C ALA A 31 -16.98 -3.38 -5.48
N LEU A 32 -17.99 -2.62 -5.06
CA LEU A 32 -19.24 -2.47 -5.81
C LEU A 32 -18.96 -1.79 -7.16
N SER A 33 -19.16 -2.54 -8.25
CA SER A 33 -19.11 -1.98 -9.60
C SER A 33 -20.25 -0.99 -9.81
N ARG A 34 -19.91 0.23 -10.23
CA ARG A 34 -20.88 1.30 -10.49
C ARG A 34 -20.79 1.69 -11.97
N PRO A 35 -21.51 0.99 -12.86
CA PRO A 35 -21.43 1.21 -14.30
C PRO A 35 -21.83 2.64 -14.72
N ASP A 36 -22.56 3.34 -13.87
CA ASP A 36 -22.98 4.73 -14.00
C ASP A 36 -21.87 5.76 -13.70
N LYS A 37 -20.75 5.36 -13.09
CA LYS A 37 -19.65 6.27 -12.71
C LYS A 37 -18.38 6.01 -13.49
N SER A 38 -18.05 6.95 -14.38
CA SER A 38 -16.89 6.95 -15.29
C SER A 38 -15.51 6.85 -14.61
N PHE A 39 -15.42 7.01 -13.28
CA PHE A 39 -14.17 6.91 -12.50
C PHE A 39 -14.21 5.83 -11.41
N SER A 40 -15.10 4.82 -11.52
CA SER A 40 -15.20 3.75 -10.53
C SER A 40 -14.38 2.52 -10.94
N GLY A 41 -13.05 2.60 -10.81
CA GLY A 41 -12.25 1.38 -10.81
C GLY A 41 -12.61 0.55 -9.57
N ALA A 42 -13.47 -0.47 -9.73
CA ALA A 42 -13.86 -1.36 -8.65
C ALA A 42 -12.63 -2.09 -8.10
N ILE A 43 -12.57 -2.24 -6.77
CA ILE A 43 -11.57 -3.08 -6.12
C ILE A 43 -11.75 -4.51 -6.67
N LYS A 44 -10.66 -5.09 -7.18
CA LYS A 44 -10.69 -6.45 -7.71
C LYS A 44 -11.10 -7.45 -6.63
N ASP A 45 -11.92 -8.44 -6.99
CA ASP A 45 -12.40 -9.47 -6.06
C ASP A 45 -11.27 -10.17 -5.32
N GLY A 46 -10.18 -10.52 -6.03
CA GLY A 46 -9.02 -11.16 -5.40
C GLY A 46 -8.29 -10.30 -4.36
N VAL A 47 -8.50 -8.98 -4.34
CA VAL A 47 -8.01 -8.09 -3.28
C VAL A 47 -8.99 -8.07 -2.11
N LEU A 48 -10.30 -8.00 -2.40
CA LEU A 48 -11.35 -8.01 -1.39
C LEU A 48 -11.33 -9.31 -0.58
N GLU A 49 -11.24 -10.47 -1.24
CA GLU A 49 -11.20 -11.78 -0.58
C GLU A 49 -10.01 -11.92 0.36
N LYS A 50 -8.85 -11.37 0.00
CA LYS A 50 -7.67 -11.36 0.89
C LYS A 50 -7.90 -10.52 2.14
N GLU A 51 -8.57 -9.38 2.03
CA GLU A 51 -8.86 -8.53 3.19
C GLU A 51 -9.98 -9.12 4.05
N ARG A 52 -10.97 -9.81 3.46
CA ARG A 52 -11.98 -10.61 4.18
C ARG A 52 -11.31 -11.71 5.00
N GLN A 53 -10.41 -12.48 4.40
CA GLN A 53 -9.63 -13.52 5.10
C GLN A 53 -8.76 -12.94 6.23
N ALA A 54 -8.20 -11.74 6.04
CA ALA A 54 -7.45 -11.03 7.07
C ALA A 54 -8.33 -10.34 8.14
N GLY A 55 -9.66 -10.45 8.03
CA GLY A 55 -10.62 -9.80 8.92
C GLY A 55 -10.54 -8.27 8.91
N PHE A 56 -10.03 -7.69 7.81
CA PHE A 56 -9.74 -6.26 7.65
C PHE A 56 -8.73 -5.70 8.66
N ASN A 57 -7.92 -6.57 9.27
CA ASN A 57 -6.89 -6.14 10.21
C ASN A 57 -5.68 -5.58 9.47
N LEU A 58 -5.21 -4.41 9.91
CA LEU A 58 -4.04 -3.75 9.33
C LEU A 58 -2.76 -4.21 10.03
N SER A 59 -2.02 -5.13 9.42
CA SER A 59 -0.72 -5.59 9.94
C SER A 59 0.34 -4.48 9.92
N ARG A 60 1.38 -4.61 10.77
CA ARG A 60 2.55 -3.71 10.75
C ARG A 60 3.23 -3.66 9.38
N VAL A 61 3.29 -4.80 8.69
CA VAL A 61 3.87 -4.95 7.35
C VAL A 61 3.06 -4.19 6.30
N GLN A 62 1.73 -4.35 6.30
CA GLN A 62 0.86 -3.59 5.39
C GLN A 62 0.91 -2.09 5.69
N ARG A 63 0.92 -1.70 6.97
CA ARG A 63 1.07 -0.30 7.37
C ARG A 63 2.40 0.29 6.89
N PHE A 64 3.47 -0.50 6.92
CA PHE A 64 4.75 -0.12 6.35
C PHE A 64 4.67 0.03 4.83
N ALA A 65 4.02 -0.90 4.12
CA ALA A 65 3.84 -0.86 2.67
C ALA A 65 3.02 0.34 2.17
N TYR A 66 1.96 0.72 2.90
CA TYR A 66 1.04 1.79 2.49
C TYR A 66 1.56 3.19 2.79
N ARG A 67 2.58 3.34 3.66
CA ARG A 67 3.16 4.64 3.94
C ARG A 67 4.16 5.01 2.85
N THR A 68 3.89 6.11 2.15
CA THR A 68 4.90 6.79 1.34
C THR A 68 6.02 7.27 2.27
N ARG A 69 7.24 6.75 2.08
CA ARG A 69 8.44 7.21 2.80
C ARG A 69 9.49 7.63 1.80
N TYR A 70 9.93 8.88 1.91
CA TYR A 70 11.10 9.39 1.21
C TYR A 70 12.32 9.10 2.09
N PHE A 71 13.14 8.12 1.69
CA PHE A 71 14.40 7.87 2.38
C PHE A 71 15.47 8.77 1.78
N SER A 72 16.16 9.53 2.64
CA SER A 72 17.32 10.37 2.29
C SER A 72 18.43 9.59 1.57
N ASP A 73 18.45 8.27 1.72
CA ASP A 73 19.44 7.36 1.11
C ASP A 73 19.10 6.88 -0.32
N SER A 74 18.29 7.65 -1.06
CA SER A 74 17.89 7.36 -2.46
C SER A 74 17.30 5.95 -2.66
N GLY A 75 16.57 5.46 -1.67
CA GLY A 75 15.95 4.13 -1.68
C GLY A 75 14.46 4.18 -1.99
N ILE A 76 13.99 3.36 -2.93
CA ILE A 76 12.57 3.18 -3.24
C ILE A 76 12.12 1.85 -2.63
N ILE A 77 11.09 1.87 -1.80
CA ILE A 77 10.50 0.68 -1.20
C ILE A 77 9.00 0.65 -1.52
N GLY A 78 8.47 -0.51 -1.89
CA GLY A 78 7.05 -0.69 -2.16
C GLY A 78 6.75 -1.97 -2.93
N SER A 79 5.62 -2.01 -3.64
CA SER A 79 5.34 -3.12 -4.54
C SER A 79 6.35 -3.17 -5.69
N LYS A 80 6.55 -4.34 -6.30
CA LYS A 80 7.47 -4.51 -7.44
C LYS A 80 7.19 -3.49 -8.56
N ALA A 81 5.91 -3.30 -8.89
CA ALA A 81 5.47 -2.35 -9.90
C ALA A 81 5.74 -0.90 -9.49
N PHE A 82 5.49 -0.53 -8.24
CA PHE A 82 5.78 0.81 -7.73
C PHE A 82 7.28 1.13 -7.78
N VAL A 83 8.12 0.20 -7.33
CA VAL A 83 9.58 0.35 -7.35
C VAL A 83 10.07 0.51 -8.79
N MET A 84 9.60 -0.34 -9.72
CA MET A 84 10.00 -0.28 -11.12
C MET A 84 9.55 1.02 -11.80
N LYS A 85 8.30 1.44 -11.58
CA LYS A 85 7.75 2.70 -12.13
C LYS A 85 8.58 3.91 -11.70
N ASN A 86 8.93 3.99 -10.42
CA ASN A 86 9.73 5.11 -9.91
C ASN A 86 11.19 5.01 -10.36
N TYR A 87 11.77 3.81 -10.42
CA TYR A 87 13.11 3.63 -10.99
C TYR A 87 13.18 4.16 -12.43
N GLN A 88 12.23 3.78 -13.30
CA GLN A 88 12.23 4.25 -14.69
C GLN A 88 12.10 5.78 -14.81
N ARG A 89 11.37 6.42 -13.89
CA ARG A 89 11.24 7.89 -13.84
C ARG A 89 12.55 8.59 -13.49
N PHE A 90 13.32 8.04 -12.56
CA PHE A 90 14.50 8.72 -12.03
C PHE A 90 15.83 8.13 -12.49
N LYS A 91 15.83 7.04 -13.28
CA LYS A 91 17.07 6.35 -13.70
C LYS A 91 18.07 7.27 -14.39
N GLY A 92 17.61 8.28 -15.14
CA GLY A 92 18.46 9.24 -15.84
C GLY A 92 19.19 10.23 -14.92
N HIS A 93 18.70 10.44 -13.69
CA HIS A 93 19.34 11.32 -12.70
C HIS A 93 20.45 10.63 -11.91
N PHE A 94 20.60 9.31 -12.06
CA PHE A 94 21.61 8.54 -11.36
C PHE A 94 22.60 7.94 -12.36
N GLN A 95 23.89 8.02 -12.07
CA GLN A 95 24.95 7.37 -12.86
C GLN A 95 24.92 5.84 -12.63
N CYS A 96 23.86 5.16 -13.05
CA CYS A 96 23.75 3.71 -12.97
C CYS A 96 24.42 3.07 -14.19
N LYS A 97 25.54 2.36 -13.97
CA LYS A 97 26.23 1.60 -15.05
C LYS A 97 25.40 0.44 -15.61
N HIS A 98 24.50 -0.12 -14.80
CA HIS A 98 23.66 -1.27 -15.17
C HIS A 98 22.21 -1.04 -14.77
N GLU A 99 21.30 -1.70 -15.50
CA GLU A 99 19.88 -1.69 -15.17
C GLU A 99 19.63 -2.39 -13.83
N LYS A 100 19.00 -1.66 -12.90
CA LYS A 100 18.76 -2.16 -11.56
C LYS A 100 17.44 -2.94 -11.46
N LYS A 101 17.50 -4.11 -10.84
CA LYS A 101 16.32 -4.95 -10.57
C LYS A 101 15.86 -4.79 -9.10
N PRO A 102 14.55 -4.59 -8.84
CA PRO A 102 14.02 -4.58 -7.47
C PRO A 102 14.34 -5.87 -6.72
N LYS A 103 14.81 -5.76 -5.47
CA LYS A 103 15.10 -6.91 -4.59
C LYS A 103 13.97 -7.10 -3.59
N SER A 104 13.50 -8.34 -3.42
CA SER A 104 12.54 -8.67 -2.37
C SER A 104 13.16 -8.47 -0.99
N ILE A 105 12.37 -7.99 -0.02
CA ILE A 105 12.81 -7.85 1.37
C ILE A 105 12.43 -9.12 2.13
N LYS A 106 13.42 -9.80 2.72
CA LYS A 106 13.19 -11.01 3.53
C LYS A 106 12.22 -10.67 4.67
N GLY A 107 11.22 -11.54 4.88
CA GLY A 107 10.19 -11.36 5.90
C GLY A 107 9.03 -10.42 5.52
N LEU A 108 9.08 -9.78 4.34
CA LEU A 108 8.04 -8.87 3.87
C LEU A 108 7.50 -9.30 2.49
N ASN A 109 6.48 -10.16 2.49
CA ASN A 109 5.89 -10.70 1.27
C ASN A 109 5.33 -9.59 0.37
N GLY A 110 5.70 -9.62 -0.91
CA GLY A 110 5.25 -8.65 -1.91
C GLY A 110 5.92 -7.27 -1.85
N ILE A 111 6.84 -7.05 -0.91
CA ILE A 111 7.57 -5.79 -0.75
C ILE A 111 8.98 -5.94 -1.35
N TYR A 112 9.33 -4.94 -2.15
CA TYR A 112 10.59 -4.83 -2.85
C TYR A 112 11.28 -3.53 -2.47
N SER A 113 12.60 -3.53 -2.55
CA SER A 113 13.43 -2.35 -2.41
C SER A 113 14.37 -2.20 -3.60
N LEU A 114 14.68 -0.96 -3.91
CA LEU A 114 15.78 -0.58 -4.77
C LEU A 114 16.57 0.51 -4.04
N LYS A 115 17.81 0.21 -3.65
CA LYS A 115 18.70 1.16 -2.99
C LYS A 115 19.76 1.67 -3.95
N ARG A 116 20.24 2.88 -3.70
CA ARG A 116 21.50 3.35 -4.26
C ARG A 116 22.64 2.62 -3.53
N LEU A 117 22.99 1.43 -4.00
CA LEU A 117 24.29 0.85 -3.66
C LEU A 117 25.33 1.67 -4.42
N ALA A 118 25.83 2.74 -3.80
CA ALA A 118 27.10 3.30 -4.21
C ALA A 118 28.21 2.39 -3.67
N ASN A 119 29.19 2.16 -4.53
CA ASN A 119 30.40 1.35 -4.36
C ASN A 119 30.21 -0.15 -4.63
N ALA A 120 30.20 -0.49 -5.93
CA ALA A 120 31.05 -1.57 -6.42
C ALA A 120 32.33 -0.92 -6.97
#